data_AF-A0AAD6JDP7-F1
#
_entry.id   AF-A0AAD6JDP7-F1
#
_cell.length_a   1.000
_cell.length_b   1.000
_cell.length_c   1.000
_cell.angle_alpha   90.00
_cell.angle_beta   90.00
_cell.angle_gamma   90.00
#
_symmetry.space_group_name_H-M   'P 1'
#
loop_
_entity.id
_entity.type
_entity.pdbx_description
1 polymer ?
#
loop_
_entity_poly.entity_id
_entity_poly.type
_entity_poly.pdbx_seq_one_letter_code
_entity_poly.pdbx_strand_id
1 'polypeptide(L)'
;MTPVMPCLSTLFSVYFCGKDPSKTKLGSEGPAAVDKWLVLQLAPLATLGFPKFLKHFEDLLIHTFPIPFFPVKSDYKKLYDAFYASSGSVLDKAESLGIDRDEACHNLERSYTANLLMRSGPLLKRKAGVSFQALEKMTLTKSVVYEALRIEPGVPFQYGKAKEDIVINSHDAAYEIKKEEFVGDRFVGEGENLLKYVYWSNGRETEDPTVGNKQCPGKDLVVLLSRLLLVDLLLRYDTFTVKTAVLPFGSSVTLTSLIKATST
;
A
#
# COMPACT_ATOMS: atom_id res chain seq x y z
N MET A 1 -11.82 7.15 22.72
CA MET A 1 -11.49 7.27 21.28
C MET A 1 -10.41 6.26 20.98
N THR A 2 -10.77 5.09 20.45
CA THR A 2 -9.79 4.11 19.97
C THR A 2 -9.17 4.62 18.67
N PRO A 3 -7.84 4.65 18.55
CA PRO A 3 -7.20 5.06 17.30
C PRO A 3 -7.61 4.09 16.19
N VAL A 4 -7.74 4.64 14.98
CA VAL A 4 -8.17 4.02 13.72
C VAL A 4 -7.09 3.04 13.22
N MET A 5 -6.74 2.05 14.05
CA MET A 5 -5.69 1.06 13.81
C MET A 5 -6.14 -0.31 13.22
N PRO A 6 -7.40 -0.54 12.75
CA PRO A 6 -7.76 -1.90 12.37
C PRO A 6 -7.67 -2.22 10.85
N CYS A 7 -7.04 -1.35 10.04
CA CYS A 7 -6.70 -1.63 8.62
C CYS A 7 -5.73 -2.82 8.48
N LEU A 8 -4.71 -2.86 9.35
CA LEU A 8 -3.68 -3.89 9.34
C LEU A 8 -4.30 -5.29 9.44
N SER A 9 -5.38 -5.46 10.21
CA SER A 9 -6.03 -6.75 10.50
C SER A 9 -6.55 -7.49 9.25
N THR A 10 -7.06 -6.80 8.23
CA THR A 10 -7.63 -7.44 7.04
C THR A 10 -6.54 -7.90 6.06
N LEU A 11 -5.56 -7.04 5.78
CA LEU A 11 -4.37 -7.43 5.00
C LEU A 11 -3.59 -8.52 5.76
N PHE A 12 -3.48 -8.39 7.09
CA PHE A 12 -2.94 -9.44 7.95
C PHE A 12 -3.71 -10.75 7.79
N SER A 13 -5.06 -10.75 7.82
CA SER A 13 -5.85 -11.99 7.68
C SER A 13 -5.63 -12.68 6.33
N VAL A 14 -5.47 -11.90 5.24
CA VAL A 14 -5.12 -12.44 3.92
C VAL A 14 -3.74 -13.10 3.94
N TYR A 15 -2.74 -12.46 4.53
CA TYR A 15 -1.38 -13.00 4.59
C TYR A 15 -1.19 -14.11 5.65
N PHE A 16 -2.00 -14.15 6.71
CA PHE A 16 -1.94 -15.11 7.82
C PHE A 16 -2.96 -16.25 7.68
N CYS A 17 -3.42 -16.54 6.47
CA CYS A 17 -4.37 -17.62 6.18
C CYS A 17 -5.62 -17.61 7.08
N GLY A 18 -6.19 -16.43 7.33
CA GLY A 18 -7.40 -16.26 8.13
C GLY A 18 -7.17 -16.19 9.65
N LYS A 19 -5.92 -16.28 10.15
CA LYS A 19 -5.65 -16.12 11.58
C LYS A 19 -5.72 -14.65 12.00
N ASP A 20 -6.34 -14.41 13.16
CA ASP A 20 -6.42 -13.09 13.77
C ASP A 20 -5.08 -12.72 14.43
N PRO A 21 -4.42 -11.62 14.04
CA PRO A 21 -3.15 -11.19 14.62
C PRO A 21 -3.19 -11.02 16.14
N SER A 22 -4.33 -10.59 16.69
CA SER A 22 -4.51 -10.44 18.14
C SER A 22 -4.43 -11.76 18.90
N LYS A 23 -4.65 -12.90 18.20
CA LYS A 23 -4.52 -14.26 18.73
C LYS A 23 -3.14 -14.87 18.49
N THR A 24 -2.24 -14.15 17.83
CA THR A 24 -0.85 -14.55 17.65
C THR A 24 0.03 -13.94 18.75
N LYS A 25 1.29 -14.38 18.85
CA LYS A 25 2.29 -13.77 19.73
C LYS A 25 2.63 -12.31 19.36
N LEU A 26 2.20 -11.85 18.17
CA LEU A 26 2.41 -10.49 17.69
C LEU A 26 1.51 -9.47 18.41
N GLY A 27 0.31 -9.90 18.84
CA GLY A 27 -0.64 -9.07 19.57
C GLY A 27 -0.89 -7.71 18.92
N SER A 28 -0.98 -6.66 19.73
CA SER A 28 -1.10 -5.26 19.28
C SER A 28 0.25 -4.61 18.94
N GLU A 29 1.39 -5.31 19.12
CA GLU A 29 2.73 -4.78 18.85
C GLU A 29 3.10 -4.84 17.37
N GLY A 30 2.43 -5.68 16.58
CA GLY A 30 2.73 -5.90 15.16
C GLY A 30 2.87 -4.63 14.31
N PRO A 31 1.90 -3.69 14.34
CA PRO A 31 1.99 -2.42 13.60
C PRO A 31 3.23 -1.60 13.98
N ALA A 32 3.56 -1.51 15.27
CA ALA A 32 4.72 -0.75 15.73
C ALA A 32 6.05 -1.42 15.31
N ALA A 33 6.11 -2.76 15.33
CA ALA A 33 7.26 -3.52 14.85
C ALA A 33 7.50 -3.30 13.35
N VAL A 34 6.43 -3.35 12.55
CA VAL A 34 6.44 -3.04 11.11
C VAL A 34 6.90 -1.61 10.86
N ASP A 35 6.28 -0.62 11.52
CA ASP A 35 6.59 0.78 11.30
C ASP A 35 8.05 1.07 11.66
N LYS A 36 8.54 0.52 12.76
CA LYS A 36 9.94 0.65 13.18
C LYS A 36 10.91 0.03 12.16
N TRP A 37 10.64 -1.20 11.68
CA TRP A 37 11.46 -1.83 10.64
C TRP A 37 11.50 -0.99 9.37
N LEU A 38 10.34 -0.55 8.90
CA LEU A 38 10.18 0.21 7.68
C LEU A 38 10.86 1.58 7.75
N VAL A 39 10.71 2.30 8.86
CA VAL A 39 11.37 3.59 9.09
C VAL A 39 12.89 3.45 8.99
N LEU A 40 13.50 2.39 9.53
CA LEU A 40 14.95 2.22 9.40
C LEU A 40 15.39 1.86 7.97
N GLN A 41 14.54 1.18 7.20
CA GLN A 41 14.83 0.88 5.78
C GLN A 41 14.71 2.11 4.88
N LEU A 42 13.72 2.97 5.15
CA LEU A 42 13.41 4.14 4.32
C LEU A 42 14.01 5.44 4.83
N ALA A 43 14.57 5.47 6.04
CA ALA A 43 15.19 6.65 6.61
C ALA A 43 16.18 7.35 5.66
N PRO A 44 17.03 6.65 4.87
CA PRO A 44 17.91 7.31 3.90
C PRO A 44 17.19 8.05 2.75
N LEU A 45 15.90 7.80 2.55
CA LEU A 45 15.07 8.47 1.54
C LEU A 45 14.20 9.59 2.13
N ALA A 46 14.13 9.72 3.46
CA ALA A 46 13.33 10.73 4.14
C ALA A 46 14.17 11.96 4.51
N THR A 47 13.48 13.04 4.85
CA THR A 47 14.07 14.14 5.61
C THR A 47 13.42 14.23 6.98
N LEU A 48 14.23 14.47 8.01
CA LEU A 48 13.75 14.71 9.38
C LEU A 48 13.29 16.17 9.58
N GLY A 49 13.56 17.04 8.61
CA GLY A 49 13.15 18.43 8.64
C GLY A 49 13.88 19.25 9.71
N PHE A 50 15.12 18.88 10.05
CA PHE A 50 15.88 19.63 11.05
C PHE A 50 16.15 21.08 10.58
N PRO A 51 16.24 22.05 11.51
CA PRO A 51 16.66 23.39 11.17
C PRO A 51 18.01 23.38 10.44
N LYS A 52 18.24 24.36 9.55
CA LYS A 52 19.43 24.41 8.67
C LYS A 52 20.76 24.18 9.41
N PHE A 53 20.90 24.66 10.65
CA PHE A 53 22.13 24.51 11.44
C PHE A 53 22.39 23.08 11.94
N LEU A 54 21.37 22.20 11.98
CA LEU A 54 21.49 20.77 12.31
C LEU A 54 21.46 19.86 11.08
N LYS A 55 21.47 20.43 9.86
CA LYS A 55 21.39 19.64 8.63
C LYS A 55 22.54 18.62 8.50
N HIS A 56 23.75 19.01 8.87
CA HIS A 56 24.89 18.08 8.85
C HIS A 56 24.74 16.91 9.82
N PHE A 57 24.01 17.12 10.91
CA PHE A 57 23.69 16.05 11.86
C PHE A 57 22.64 15.11 11.28
N GLU A 58 21.62 15.62 10.57
CA GLU A 58 20.67 14.80 9.79
C GLU A 58 21.41 13.93 8.76
N ASP A 59 22.31 14.55 7.99
CA ASP A 59 23.08 13.85 6.96
C ASP A 59 23.96 12.74 7.56
N LEU A 60 24.60 12.99 8.70
CA LEU A 60 25.41 11.98 9.40
C LEU A 60 24.55 10.83 9.93
N LEU A 61 23.34 11.13 10.41
CA LEU A 61 22.46 10.14 11.04
C LEU A 61 21.79 9.19 10.05
N ILE A 62 21.25 9.71 8.94
CA ILE A 62 20.39 8.91 8.05
C ILE A 62 20.84 8.89 6.58
N HIS A 63 21.73 9.79 6.14
CA HIS A 63 22.16 9.87 4.73
C HIS A 63 23.60 9.38 4.47
N THR A 64 24.43 9.19 5.51
CA THR A 64 25.86 8.87 5.32
C THR A 64 26.16 7.39 5.48
N PHE A 65 25.69 6.77 6.55
CA PHE A 65 25.99 5.38 6.87
C PHE A 65 24.74 4.51 6.82
N PRO A 66 24.85 3.25 6.36
CA PRO A 66 23.77 2.29 6.49
C PRO A 66 23.33 2.15 7.94
N ILE A 67 22.02 2.25 8.20
CA ILE A 67 21.48 2.11 9.54
C ILE A 67 21.66 0.66 10.01
N PRO A 68 22.28 0.43 11.19
CA PRO A 68 22.46 -0.93 11.70
C PRO A 68 21.13 -1.66 11.91
N PHE A 69 21.09 -2.95 11.60
CA PHE A 69 19.87 -3.78 11.74
C PHE A 69 19.55 -4.20 13.19
N PHE A 70 20.53 -4.14 14.10
CA PHE A 70 20.37 -4.62 15.48
C PHE A 70 19.16 -4.02 16.25
N PRO A 71 18.73 -2.75 16.05
CA PRO A 71 17.61 -2.18 16.78
C PRO A 71 16.26 -2.84 16.44
N VAL A 72 16.14 -3.46 15.27
CA VAL A 72 14.89 -4.08 14.78
C VAL A 72 14.97 -5.60 14.71
N LYS A 73 16.12 -6.21 15.03
CA LYS A 73 16.33 -7.65 14.94
C LYS A 73 15.31 -8.47 15.75
N SER A 74 15.00 -8.05 16.98
CA SER A 74 14.01 -8.74 17.83
C SER A 74 12.60 -8.62 17.27
N ASP A 75 12.26 -7.45 16.76
CA ASP A 75 10.92 -7.15 16.23
C ASP A 75 10.68 -7.89 14.91
N TYR A 76 11.69 -7.90 14.04
CA TYR A 76 11.73 -8.70 12.83
C TYR A 76 11.59 -10.19 13.15
N LYS A 77 12.30 -10.71 14.16
CA LYS A 77 12.15 -12.10 14.58
C LYS A 77 10.73 -12.41 15.08
N LYS A 78 10.10 -11.52 15.85
CA LYS A 78 8.71 -11.69 16.29
C LYS A 78 7.74 -11.76 15.10
N LEU A 79 7.92 -10.89 14.11
CA LEU A 79 7.15 -10.90 12.87
C LEU A 79 7.34 -12.23 12.13
N TYR A 80 8.58 -12.61 11.88
CA TYR A 80 8.95 -13.88 11.26
C TYR A 80 8.28 -15.09 11.93
N ASP A 81 8.44 -15.23 13.25
CA ASP A 81 7.89 -16.35 14.01
C ASP A 81 6.35 -16.41 13.90
N ALA A 82 5.68 -15.25 13.84
CA ALA A 82 4.24 -15.16 13.66
C ALA A 82 3.80 -15.59 12.24
N PHE A 83 4.52 -15.16 11.20
CA PHE A 83 4.29 -15.59 9.82
C PHE A 83 4.50 -17.08 9.65
N TYR A 84 5.60 -17.60 10.17
CA TYR A 84 5.96 -19.01 10.09
C TYR A 84 4.89 -19.91 10.73
N ALA A 85 4.39 -19.52 11.91
CA ALA A 85 3.34 -20.26 12.62
C ALA A 85 1.95 -20.16 11.97
N SER A 86 1.73 -19.17 11.10
CA SER A 86 0.39 -18.84 10.59
C SER A 86 0.17 -19.21 9.13
N SER A 87 1.24 -19.26 8.34
CA SER A 87 1.19 -19.33 6.89
C SER A 87 1.51 -20.72 6.35
N GLY A 88 1.30 -21.77 7.16
CA GLY A 88 1.72 -23.15 6.87
C GLY A 88 1.34 -23.60 5.45
N SER A 89 0.08 -23.43 5.04
CA SER A 89 -0.39 -23.82 3.70
C SER A 89 0.33 -23.10 2.55
N VAL A 90 0.68 -21.82 2.73
CA VAL A 90 1.42 -21.04 1.73
C VAL A 90 2.88 -21.49 1.69
N LEU A 91 3.47 -21.76 2.86
CA LEU A 91 4.84 -22.26 2.97
C LEU A 91 4.99 -23.67 2.39
N ASP A 92 4.02 -24.57 2.66
CA ASP A 92 3.98 -25.92 2.08
C ASP A 92 3.88 -25.85 0.55
N LYS A 93 3.11 -24.86 0.05
CA LYS A 93 3.02 -24.62 -1.39
C LYS A 93 4.34 -24.11 -1.96
N ALA A 94 5.04 -23.22 -1.26
CA ALA A 94 6.34 -22.72 -1.67
C ALA A 94 7.40 -23.84 -1.75
N GLU A 95 7.43 -24.73 -0.76
CA GLU A 95 8.30 -25.92 -0.78
C GLU A 95 7.99 -26.84 -1.96
N SER A 96 6.71 -27.04 -2.28
CA SER A 96 6.32 -27.81 -3.48
C SER A 96 6.79 -27.20 -4.81
N LEU A 97 7.13 -25.90 -4.81
CA LEU A 97 7.69 -25.17 -5.94
C LEU A 97 9.23 -25.10 -5.89
N GLY A 98 9.86 -25.76 -4.92
CA GLY A 98 11.31 -25.81 -4.75
C GLY A 98 11.90 -24.60 -4.03
N ILE A 99 11.08 -23.81 -3.33
CA ILE A 99 11.54 -22.67 -2.53
C ILE A 99 11.76 -23.15 -1.09
N ASP A 100 12.92 -22.84 -0.52
CA ASP A 100 13.20 -23.14 0.89
C ASP A 100 12.16 -22.47 1.81
N ARG A 101 11.78 -23.16 2.89
CA ARG A 101 10.70 -22.70 3.75
C ARG A 101 11.05 -21.42 4.51
N ASP A 102 12.28 -21.30 4.97
CA ASP A 102 12.74 -20.10 5.68
C ASP A 102 12.85 -18.93 4.69
N GLU A 103 13.35 -19.18 3.47
CA GLU A 103 13.35 -18.20 2.38
C GLU A 103 11.92 -17.73 2.05
N ALA A 104 10.98 -18.66 1.90
CA ALA A 104 9.57 -18.37 1.62
C ALA A 104 8.94 -17.53 2.73
N CYS A 105 9.24 -17.84 4.00
CA CYS A 105 8.72 -17.09 5.14
C CYS A 105 9.26 -15.66 5.17
N HIS A 106 10.56 -15.46 4.93
CA HIS A 106 11.14 -14.11 4.81
C HIS A 106 10.54 -13.33 3.63
N ASN A 107 10.32 -13.97 2.48
CA ASN A 107 9.72 -13.33 1.32
C ASN A 107 8.25 -12.94 1.59
N LEU A 108 7.50 -13.77 2.31
CA LEU A 108 6.11 -13.48 2.69
C LEU A 108 6.03 -12.29 3.66
N GLU A 109 6.87 -12.29 4.70
CA GLU A 109 6.98 -11.20 5.68
C GLU A 109 7.36 -9.88 5.00
N ARG A 110 8.37 -9.89 4.12
CA ARG A 110 8.81 -8.69 3.38
C ARG A 110 7.74 -8.20 2.43
N SER A 111 7.07 -9.11 1.71
CA SER A 111 5.98 -8.76 0.81
C SER A 111 4.83 -8.10 1.58
N TYR A 112 4.45 -8.65 2.73
CA TYR A 112 3.46 -8.06 3.60
C TYR A 112 3.86 -6.64 4.03
N THR A 113 5.09 -6.48 4.50
CA THR A 113 5.59 -5.21 5.04
C THR A 113 5.76 -4.14 3.97
N ALA A 114 6.16 -4.52 2.75
CA ALA A 114 6.24 -3.60 1.61
C ALA A 114 4.86 -3.17 1.10
N ASN A 115 3.86 -4.05 1.11
CA ASN A 115 2.49 -3.71 0.70
C ASN A 115 1.75 -2.86 1.73
N LEU A 116 2.16 -2.93 3.01
CA LEU A 116 1.67 -2.02 4.06
C LEU A 116 2.03 -0.55 3.83
N LEU A 117 2.99 -0.24 2.96
CA LEU A 117 3.26 1.15 2.57
C LEU A 117 2.03 1.82 1.95
N MET A 118 1.14 1.04 1.34
CA MET A 118 -0.13 1.48 0.74
C MET A 118 -1.23 1.66 1.81
N ARG A 119 -0.90 2.21 3.00
CA ARG A 119 -1.83 2.35 4.14
C ARG A 119 -3.11 3.08 3.71
N SER A 120 -4.24 2.38 3.66
CA SER A 120 -5.55 3.00 3.48
C SER A 120 -6.59 2.42 4.42
N GLY A 121 -7.01 3.25 5.40
CA GLY A 121 -8.36 3.30 6.01
C GLY A 121 -8.89 2.09 6.83
N PRO A 122 -9.94 2.31 7.64
CA PRO A 122 -10.42 1.33 8.63
C PRO A 122 -11.07 0.07 8.03
N LEU A 123 -11.18 -0.95 8.90
CA LEU A 123 -11.74 -2.30 8.67
C LEU A 123 -12.83 -2.43 7.60
N LEU A 124 -12.56 -3.29 6.63
CA LEU A 124 -13.59 -4.01 5.91
C LEU A 124 -14.07 -5.19 6.76
N LYS A 125 -15.16 -4.99 7.52
CA LYS A 125 -15.98 -6.14 7.92
C LYS A 125 -16.81 -6.53 6.71
N ARG A 126 -16.82 -7.81 6.35
CA ARG A 126 -17.65 -8.35 5.26
C ARG A 126 -19.11 -7.97 5.53
N LYS A 127 -19.61 -6.92 4.88
CA LYS A 127 -21.03 -6.59 4.87
C LYS A 127 -21.67 -7.55 3.88
N ALA A 128 -22.68 -8.30 4.32
CA ALA A 128 -23.48 -9.10 3.41
C ALA A 128 -24.06 -8.17 2.32
N GLY A 129 -23.75 -8.42 1.05
CA GLY A 129 -24.37 -7.72 -0.10
C GLY A 129 -23.41 -7.08 -1.12
N VAL A 130 -22.14 -6.83 -0.83
CA VAL A 130 -21.20 -6.28 -1.83
C VAL A 130 -20.57 -7.43 -2.62
N SER A 131 -20.99 -7.61 -3.87
CA SER A 131 -20.44 -8.62 -4.80
C SER A 131 -19.48 -7.99 -5.81
N PHE A 132 -18.61 -8.81 -6.42
CA PHE A 132 -17.77 -8.35 -7.54
C PHE A 132 -18.60 -7.75 -8.67
N GLN A 133 -19.72 -8.38 -9.02
CA GLN A 133 -20.64 -7.87 -10.05
C GLN A 133 -21.22 -6.49 -9.70
N ALA A 134 -21.50 -6.24 -8.41
CA ALA A 134 -21.95 -4.92 -7.97
C ALA A 134 -20.82 -3.89 -8.06
N LEU A 135 -19.60 -4.25 -7.66
CA LEU A 135 -18.44 -3.37 -7.76
C LEU A 135 -18.16 -2.96 -9.21
N GLU A 136 -18.25 -3.88 -10.17
CA GLU A 136 -18.01 -3.58 -11.60
C GLU A 136 -19.00 -2.55 -12.17
N LYS A 137 -20.22 -2.46 -11.62
CA LYS A 137 -21.20 -1.45 -12.03
C LYS A 137 -20.93 -0.07 -11.41
N MET A 138 -20.05 0.04 -10.43
CA MET A 138 -19.70 1.29 -9.76
C MET A 138 -18.58 2.02 -10.50
N THR A 139 -18.87 2.49 -11.71
CA THR A 139 -17.89 3.13 -12.61
C THR A 139 -17.21 4.35 -12.00
N LEU A 140 -17.97 5.20 -11.30
CA LEU A 140 -17.40 6.37 -10.60
C LEU A 140 -16.46 5.96 -9.47
N THR A 141 -16.83 4.96 -8.65
CA THR A 141 -15.96 4.42 -7.59
C THR A 141 -14.64 3.88 -8.16
N LYS A 142 -14.72 3.15 -9.28
CA LYS A 142 -13.53 2.65 -10.00
C LYS A 142 -12.65 3.81 -10.47
N SER A 143 -13.25 4.83 -11.09
CA SER A 143 -12.53 6.01 -11.58
C SER A 143 -11.87 6.81 -10.46
N VAL A 144 -12.56 7.03 -9.34
CA VAL A 144 -12.01 7.73 -8.15
C VAL A 144 -10.78 7.03 -7.59
N VAL A 145 -10.80 5.68 -7.53
CA VAL A 145 -9.64 4.90 -7.08
C VAL A 145 -8.46 5.07 -8.04
N TYR A 146 -8.69 5.00 -9.35
CA TYR A 146 -7.61 5.22 -10.32
C TYR A 146 -7.10 6.65 -10.34
N GLU A 147 -7.96 7.65 -10.14
CA GLU A 147 -7.52 9.04 -10.06
C GLU A 147 -6.64 9.27 -8.83
N ALA A 148 -6.97 8.66 -7.69
CA ALA A 148 -6.12 8.69 -6.50
C ALA A 148 -4.74 8.04 -6.75
N LEU A 149 -4.72 6.86 -7.38
CA LEU A 149 -3.48 6.15 -7.71
C LEU A 149 -2.63 6.87 -8.78
N ARG A 150 -3.27 7.64 -9.67
CA ARG A 150 -2.62 8.46 -10.70
C ARG A 150 -2.00 9.72 -10.11
N ILE A 151 -2.76 10.47 -9.32
CA ILE A 151 -2.36 11.80 -8.84
C ILE A 151 -1.27 11.72 -7.77
N GLU A 152 -1.35 10.72 -6.89
CA GLU A 152 -0.42 10.49 -5.79
C GLU A 152 -0.06 9.00 -5.73
N PRO A 153 0.83 8.51 -6.62
CA PRO A 153 1.25 7.12 -6.60
C PRO A 153 1.95 6.81 -5.27
N GLY A 154 1.52 5.73 -4.60
CA GLY A 154 2.03 5.38 -3.27
C GLY A 154 3.54 5.10 -3.21
N VAL A 155 4.15 4.76 -4.36
CA VAL A 155 5.61 4.67 -4.53
C VAL A 155 6.00 5.50 -5.75
N PRO A 156 6.53 6.73 -5.58
CA PRO A 156 6.81 7.62 -6.70
C PRO A 156 8.13 7.33 -7.43
N PHE A 157 9.02 6.53 -6.84
CA PHE A 157 10.35 6.27 -7.40
C PHE A 157 10.43 4.89 -8.07
N GLN A 158 10.76 4.87 -9.36
CA GLN A 158 11.09 3.67 -10.13
C GLN A 158 12.52 3.79 -10.68
N TYR A 159 13.26 2.69 -10.64
CA TYR A 159 14.65 2.65 -11.08
C TYR A 159 14.85 1.51 -12.08
N GLY A 160 15.70 1.76 -13.08
CA GLY A 160 16.11 0.76 -14.07
C GLY A 160 17.58 0.96 -14.43
N LYS A 161 18.32 -0.14 -14.56
CA LYS A 161 19.70 -0.14 -15.07
C LYS A 161 19.70 -0.73 -16.47
N ALA A 162 20.19 0.02 -17.46
CA ALA A 162 20.35 -0.47 -18.83
C ALA A 162 21.28 -1.71 -18.84
N LYS A 163 20.83 -2.79 -19.49
CA LYS A 163 21.62 -4.02 -19.66
C LYS A 163 22.42 -4.03 -20.96
N GLU A 164 22.06 -3.17 -21.89
CA GLU A 164 22.64 -2.98 -23.21
C GLU A 164 22.48 -1.50 -23.60
N ASP A 165 23.13 -1.10 -24.70
CA ASP A 165 23.01 0.26 -25.22
C ASP A 165 21.57 0.51 -25.68
N ILE A 166 20.93 1.54 -25.13
CA ILE A 166 19.54 1.89 -25.42
C ILE A 166 19.43 3.34 -25.90
N VAL A 167 18.52 3.57 -26.84
CA VAL A 167 18.06 4.91 -27.21
C VAL A 167 16.70 5.13 -26.56
N ILE A 168 16.61 6.13 -25.69
CA ILE A 168 15.35 6.51 -25.03
C ILE A 168 14.71 7.62 -25.85
N ASN A 169 13.53 7.35 -26.41
CA ASN A 169 12.70 8.35 -27.05
C ASN A 169 11.61 8.79 -26.06
N SER A 170 11.39 10.10 -25.94
CA SER A 170 10.26 10.64 -25.21
C SER A 170 9.12 10.97 -26.18
N HIS A 171 7.87 10.80 -25.69
CA HIS A 171 6.59 11.28 -26.26
C HIS A 171 5.81 10.37 -27.24
N ASP A 172 5.10 9.37 -26.70
CA ASP A 172 4.03 8.66 -27.44
C ASP A 172 2.66 9.38 -27.38
N ALA A 173 2.49 10.33 -26.47
CA ALA A 173 1.25 11.12 -26.34
C ALA A 173 1.44 12.39 -25.50
N ALA A 174 0.53 13.35 -25.67
CA ALA A 174 0.39 14.54 -24.83
C ALA A 174 -1.11 14.72 -24.49
N TYR A 175 -1.41 14.90 -23.20
CA TYR A 175 -2.75 15.20 -22.72
C TYR A 175 -2.64 16.31 -21.69
N GLU A 176 -3.58 17.25 -21.72
CA GLU A 176 -3.61 18.34 -20.75
C GLU A 176 -4.05 17.79 -19.39
N ILE A 177 -3.13 17.84 -18.41
CA ILE A 177 -3.44 17.57 -17.01
C ILE A 177 -3.28 18.90 -16.27
N LYS A 178 -4.40 19.46 -15.81
CA LYS A 178 -4.37 20.62 -14.93
C LYS A 178 -3.67 20.24 -13.63
N LYS A 179 -2.64 21.01 -13.28
CA LYS A 179 -1.79 20.74 -12.12
C LYS A 179 -2.63 20.67 -10.85
N GLU A 180 -2.40 19.63 -10.04
CA GLU A 180 -3.02 19.43 -8.72
C GLU A 180 -4.56 19.27 -8.72
N GLU A 181 -5.20 19.06 -9.88
CA GLU A 181 -6.65 18.84 -9.94
C GLU A 181 -7.00 17.34 -9.84
N PHE A 182 -7.84 17.01 -8.85
CA PHE A 182 -8.43 15.69 -8.70
C PHE A 182 -9.73 15.61 -9.53
N VAL A 183 -9.75 14.77 -10.56
CA VAL A 183 -10.92 14.59 -11.45
C VAL A 183 -11.50 13.18 -11.25
N GLY A 184 -12.50 13.07 -10.38
CA GLY A 184 -13.03 11.78 -9.92
C GLY A 184 -13.66 10.91 -11.02
N ASP A 185 -14.17 11.49 -12.09
CA ASP A 185 -14.80 10.82 -13.24
C ASP A 185 -13.88 10.68 -14.47
N ARG A 186 -12.58 11.00 -14.35
CA ARG A 186 -11.60 10.96 -15.44
C ARG A 186 -11.60 9.66 -16.25
N PHE A 187 -11.82 8.52 -15.58
CA PHE A 187 -11.75 7.19 -16.16
C PHE A 187 -13.14 6.58 -16.39
N VAL A 188 -14.20 7.39 -16.45
CA VAL A 188 -15.56 6.92 -16.79
C VAL A 188 -15.76 6.94 -18.31
N GLY A 189 -16.42 5.91 -18.85
CA GLY A 189 -16.75 5.83 -20.27
C GLY A 189 -15.49 5.75 -21.14
N GLU A 190 -15.37 6.62 -22.14
CA GLU A 190 -14.19 6.68 -23.02
C GLU A 190 -12.88 6.98 -22.28
N GLY A 191 -12.97 7.57 -21.08
CA GLY A 191 -11.83 7.83 -20.20
C GLY A 191 -11.09 6.57 -19.76
N GLU A 192 -11.71 5.39 -19.81
CA GLU A 192 -11.03 4.11 -19.51
C GLU A 192 -9.81 3.86 -20.42
N ASN A 193 -9.80 4.42 -21.64
CA ASN A 193 -8.65 4.33 -22.55
C ASN A 193 -7.38 5.00 -22.00
N LEU A 194 -7.51 5.87 -20.99
CA LEU A 194 -6.40 6.54 -20.33
C LEU A 194 -5.73 5.67 -19.27
N LEU A 195 -6.30 4.53 -18.88
CA LEU A 195 -5.71 3.62 -17.89
C LEU A 195 -4.33 3.10 -18.31
N LYS A 196 -4.04 3.05 -19.61
CA LYS A 196 -2.70 2.71 -20.13
C LYS A 196 -1.59 3.68 -19.70
N TYR A 197 -1.94 4.83 -19.12
CA TYR A 197 -1.04 5.85 -18.58
C TYR A 197 -1.03 5.90 -17.04
N VAL A 198 -1.69 4.96 -16.37
CA VAL A 198 -1.64 4.80 -14.91
C VAL A 198 -0.57 3.76 -14.58
N TYR A 199 0.43 4.15 -13.77
CA TYR A 199 1.66 3.38 -13.54
C TYR A 199 1.97 3.04 -12.07
N TRP A 200 1.00 3.21 -11.17
CA TRP A 200 1.21 2.98 -9.72
C TRP A 200 1.78 1.59 -9.39
N SER A 201 1.51 0.60 -10.25
CA SER A 201 1.92 -0.80 -10.08
C SER A 201 3.30 -1.13 -10.67
N ASN A 202 4.09 -0.15 -11.11
CA ASN A 202 5.36 -0.35 -11.85
C ASN A 202 5.16 -1.05 -13.21
N GLY A 203 4.04 -0.73 -13.87
CA GLY A 203 3.63 -1.22 -15.18
C GLY A 203 2.34 -0.51 -15.59
N ARG A 204 1.88 -0.65 -16.85
CA ARG A 204 0.60 -0.05 -17.26
C ARG A 204 -0.54 -0.75 -16.53
N GLU A 205 -1.55 -0.01 -16.09
CA GLU A 205 -2.72 -0.62 -15.42
C GLU A 205 -3.42 -1.66 -16.30
N THR A 206 -3.38 -1.46 -17.63
CA THR A 206 -3.95 -2.36 -18.63
C THR A 206 -3.12 -3.64 -18.88
N GLU A 207 -1.95 -3.77 -18.26
CA GLU A 207 -1.08 -4.95 -18.37
C GLU A 207 -1.10 -5.76 -17.07
N ASP A 208 -0.89 -7.07 -17.17
CA ASP A 208 -0.92 -7.98 -16.02
C ASP A 208 0.47 -8.26 -15.45
N PRO A 209 0.58 -8.39 -14.11
CA PRO A 209 1.81 -8.85 -13.48
C PRO A 209 2.08 -10.30 -13.88
N THR A 210 3.33 -10.58 -14.27
CA THR A 210 3.76 -11.92 -14.67
C THR A 210 5.10 -12.25 -14.03
N VAL A 211 5.46 -13.54 -14.05
CA VAL A 211 6.80 -14.00 -13.62
C VAL A 211 7.94 -13.40 -14.46
N GLY A 212 7.64 -12.88 -15.66
CA GLY A 212 8.61 -12.28 -16.58
C GLY A 212 8.77 -10.76 -16.44
N ASN A 213 7.95 -10.10 -15.62
CA ASN A 213 8.02 -8.66 -15.41
C ASN A 213 8.20 -8.30 -13.92
N LYS A 214 8.35 -7.00 -13.63
CA LYS A 214 8.51 -6.47 -12.27
C LYS A 214 7.32 -5.63 -11.83
N GLN A 215 6.15 -5.83 -12.46
CA GLN A 215 4.92 -5.19 -12.04
C GLN A 215 4.45 -5.78 -10.69
N CYS A 216 3.71 -4.99 -9.91
CA CYS A 216 3.23 -5.39 -8.60
C CYS A 216 2.38 -6.67 -8.69
N PRO A 217 2.80 -7.79 -8.04
CA PRO A 217 2.02 -9.03 -8.05
C PRO A 217 0.68 -8.92 -7.31
N GLY A 218 0.50 -7.86 -6.50
CA GLY A 218 -0.74 -7.55 -5.82
C GLY A 218 -1.63 -6.52 -6.54
N LYS A 219 -1.39 -6.21 -7.83
CA LYS A 219 -2.10 -5.18 -8.60
C LYS A 219 -3.62 -5.20 -8.35
N ASP A 220 -4.27 -6.30 -8.69
CA ASP A 220 -5.73 -6.41 -8.61
C ASP A 220 -6.24 -6.44 -7.17
N LEU A 221 -5.45 -7.00 -6.24
CA LEU A 221 -5.78 -7.04 -4.83
C LEU A 221 -5.82 -5.63 -4.23
N VAL A 222 -4.84 -4.78 -4.55
CA VAL A 222 -4.80 -3.39 -4.08
C VAL A 222 -5.99 -2.62 -4.64
N VAL A 223 -6.25 -2.68 -5.95
CA VAL A 223 -7.38 -2.00 -6.57
C VAL A 223 -8.71 -2.45 -5.95
N LEU A 224 -8.88 -3.76 -5.73
CA LEU A 224 -10.05 -4.31 -5.06
C LEU A 224 -10.22 -3.77 -3.64
N LEU A 225 -9.16 -3.81 -2.82
CA LEU A 225 -9.21 -3.36 -1.43
C LEU A 225 -9.48 -1.85 -1.34
N SER A 226 -8.89 -1.04 -2.22
CA SER A 226 -9.16 0.40 -2.31
C SER A 226 -10.62 0.69 -2.68
N ARG A 227 -11.17 -0.05 -3.66
CA ARG A 227 -12.60 0.07 -4.03
C ARG A 227 -13.51 -0.33 -2.88
N LEU A 228 -13.22 -1.46 -2.22
CA LEU A 228 -14.00 -1.92 -1.07
C LEU A 228 -13.95 -0.92 0.08
N LEU A 229 -12.78 -0.34 0.38
CA LEU A 229 -12.62 0.68 1.42
C LEU A 229 -13.51 1.89 1.14
N LEU A 230 -13.46 2.41 -0.08
CA LEU A 230 -14.27 3.55 -0.49
C LEU A 230 -15.78 3.22 -0.40
N VAL A 231 -16.18 2.03 -0.84
CA VAL A 231 -17.57 1.58 -0.75
C VAL A 231 -18.03 1.43 0.70
N ASP A 232 -17.23 0.81 1.58
CA ASP A 232 -17.62 0.67 2.99
C ASP A 232 -17.73 2.03 3.69
N LEU A 233 -16.86 2.99 3.34
CA LEU A 233 -16.96 4.36 3.83
C LEU A 233 -18.28 5.01 3.41
N LEU A 234 -18.61 4.98 2.11
CA LEU A 234 -19.81 5.62 1.56
C LEU A 234 -21.11 4.90 1.92
N LEU A 235 -21.08 3.59 2.19
CA LEU A 235 -22.22 2.85 2.72
C LEU A 235 -22.54 3.16 4.18
N ARG A 236 -21.66 3.87 4.89
CA ARG A 236 -21.82 4.22 6.31
C ARG A 236 -22.01 5.71 6.53
N TYR A 237 -21.49 6.54 5.65
CA TYR A 237 -21.44 7.98 5.81
C TYR A 237 -21.77 8.69 4.50
N ASP A 238 -22.72 9.63 4.54
CA ASP A 238 -23.08 10.47 3.39
C ASP A 238 -22.02 11.55 3.17
N THR A 239 -21.52 12.13 4.25
CA THR A 239 -20.49 13.17 4.20
C THR A 239 -19.56 13.06 5.39
N PHE A 240 -18.33 13.51 5.19
CA PHE A 240 -17.31 13.56 6.23
C PHE A 240 -16.41 14.77 5.99
N THR A 241 -15.78 15.24 7.07
CA THR A 241 -14.79 16.31 7.02
C THR A 241 -13.51 15.83 7.63
N VAL A 242 -12.38 16.25 7.05
CA VAL A 242 -11.05 15.85 7.50
C VAL A 242 -10.17 17.07 7.75
N LYS A 243 -9.23 16.91 8.67
CA LYS A 243 -8.01 17.71 8.78
C LYS A 243 -6.85 16.88 8.25
N THR A 244 -6.01 17.48 7.43
CA THR A 244 -4.84 16.83 6.86
C THR A 244 -3.56 17.44 7.42
N ALA A 245 -2.52 16.63 7.50
CA ALA A 245 -1.15 17.06 7.76
C ALA A 245 -0.19 16.21 6.93
N VAL A 246 0.85 16.82 6.39
CA VAL A 246 1.86 16.11 5.60
C VAL A 246 2.82 15.38 6.55
N LEU A 247 3.12 14.12 6.26
CA LEU A 247 4.14 13.33 6.96
C LEU A 247 5.35 13.11 6.05
N PRO A 248 6.54 12.75 6.58
CA PRO A 248 7.68 12.37 5.75
C PRO A 248 7.37 11.23 4.78
N PHE A 249 6.46 10.34 5.15
CA PHE A 249 5.91 9.29 4.31
C PHE A 249 4.37 9.38 4.32
N GLY A 250 3.80 9.93 3.25
CA GLY A 250 2.35 10.07 3.05
C GLY A 250 1.69 11.20 3.82
N SER A 251 0.40 11.03 4.15
CA SER A 251 -0.43 12.05 4.79
C SER A 251 -1.11 11.52 6.06
N SER A 252 -1.19 12.37 7.08
CA SER A 252 -2.05 12.17 8.24
C SER A 252 -3.43 12.75 7.94
N VAL A 253 -4.47 11.94 8.11
CA VAL A 253 -5.88 12.35 7.91
C VAL A 253 -6.65 12.11 9.21
N THR A 254 -7.19 13.18 9.78
CA THR A 254 -8.02 13.13 10.99
C THR A 254 -9.45 13.50 10.66
N LEU A 255 -10.39 12.59 10.88
CA LEU A 255 -11.82 12.87 10.71
C LEU A 255 -12.29 13.85 11.79
N THR A 256 -12.89 14.97 11.38
CA THR A 256 -13.46 15.98 12.27
C THR A 256 -14.98 15.93 12.34
N SER A 257 -15.63 15.38 11.31
CA SER A 257 -17.08 15.20 11.23
C SER A 257 -17.42 13.96 10.42
N LEU A 258 -18.49 13.26 10.82
CA LEU A 258 -19.04 12.08 10.16
C LEU A 258 -20.57 12.16 10.20
N ILE A 259 -21.19 12.42 9.04
CA ILE A 259 -22.65 12.35 8.88
C ILE A 259 -22.99 10.95 8.39
N LYS A 260 -23.72 10.19 9.21
CA LYS A 260 -24.10 8.81 8.88
C LYS A 260 -25.04 8.79 7.67
N ALA A 261 -24.91 7.74 6.87
CA ALA A 261 -25.82 7.47 5.78
C ALA A 261 -27.25 7.30 6.31
N THR A 262 -28.21 7.95 5.65
CA THR A 262 -29.63 7.74 5.94
C THR A 262 -30.05 6.39 5.35
N SER A 263 -30.61 5.50 6.18
CA SER A 263 -31.16 4.25 5.69
C SER A 263 -32.34 4.54 4.75
N THR A 264 -32.15 4.35 3.45
CA THR A 264 -33.25 4.16 2.48
C THR A 264 -33.78 2.75 2.55
#